data_AF-A0A645FDI0-F1
#
_entry.id   AF-A0A645FDI0-F1
#
_cell.length_a   1.000
_cell.length_b   1.000
_cell.length_c   1.000
_cell.angle_alpha   90.00
_cell.angle_beta   90.00
_cell.angle_gamma   90.00
#
_symmetry.space_group_name_H-M   'P 1'
#
loop_
_entity.id
_entity.type
_entity.pdbx_description
1 polymer ?
#
loop_
_entity_poly.entity_id
_entity_poly.type
_entity_poly.pdbx_seq_one_letter_code
_entity_poly.pdbx_strand_id
1 'polypeptide(L)'
;MGQFGPDGQPLASKDELIDLFWVYYPDAREVLANSIAFNSKNLSSDISFDDLLNARRFSTVIYKSDNGLGNGVIKDYIPKDADEQLEESERIKAQILQMENDMWNY
;
A
#
# COMPACT_ATOMS: atom_id res chain seq x y z
N MET A 1 4.00 -27.51 8.50
CA MET A 1 4.93 -26.77 9.37
C MET A 1 4.42 -25.33 9.41
N GLY A 2 4.16 -24.77 10.58
CA GLY A 2 3.61 -23.41 10.72
C GLY A 2 4.61 -22.36 10.22
N GLN A 3 4.11 -21.29 9.61
CA GLN A 3 4.95 -20.13 9.29
C GLN A 3 5.18 -19.35 10.60
N PHE A 4 6.34 -18.75 10.79
CA PHE A 4 6.68 -17.97 11.99
C PHE A 4 6.99 -16.53 11.60
N GLY A 5 6.55 -15.58 12.43
CA GLY A 5 6.79 -14.16 12.24
C GLY A 5 8.23 -13.74 12.59
N PRO A 6 8.64 -12.51 12.26
CA PRO A 6 9.96 -11.96 12.60
C PRO A 6 10.27 -11.91 14.10
N ASP A 7 9.23 -12.01 14.93
CA ASP A 7 9.24 -12.05 16.40
C ASP A 7 9.29 -13.47 16.97
N GLY A 8 9.37 -14.50 16.12
CA GLY A 8 9.43 -15.91 16.52
C GLY A 8 8.08 -16.47 17.00
N GLN A 9 6.99 -15.71 16.87
CA GLN A 9 5.66 -16.21 17.17
C GLN A 9 5.12 -17.03 15.99
N PRO A 10 4.39 -18.14 16.25
CA PRO A 10 3.71 -18.85 15.19
C PRO A 10 2.69 -17.92 14.52
N LEU A 11 2.77 -17.80 13.19
CA LEU A 11 1.73 -17.17 12.39
C LEU A 11 0.49 -18.08 12.50
N ALA A 12 -0.36 -17.75 13.47
CA ALA A 12 -1.77 -17.53 13.26
C ALA A 12 -2.35 -18.22 12.01
N SER A 13 -3.08 -19.34 12.23
CA SER A 13 -3.84 -20.00 11.16
C SER A 13 -4.78 -19.01 10.47
N LYS A 14 -5.28 -19.33 9.27
CA LYS A 14 -6.02 -18.46 8.34
C LYS A 14 -7.17 -17.58 8.92
N ASP A 15 -7.61 -17.84 10.15
CA ASP A 15 -8.60 -17.07 10.92
C ASP A 15 -8.01 -15.98 11.84
N GLU A 16 -6.69 -15.95 12.05
CA GLU A 16 -5.95 -14.93 12.80
C GLU A 16 -5.21 -14.00 11.81
N LEU A 17 -5.94 -13.47 10.82
CA LEU A 17 -5.38 -12.44 9.94
C LEU A 17 -4.98 -11.24 10.80
N ILE A 18 -3.73 -10.79 10.65
CA ILE A 18 -3.28 -9.54 11.26
C ILE A 18 -4.09 -8.42 10.62
N ASP A 19 -4.84 -7.67 11.44
CA ASP A 19 -5.62 -6.53 10.95
C ASP A 19 -4.71 -5.50 10.27
N LEU A 20 -5.18 -4.99 9.14
CA LEU A 20 -4.52 -3.89 8.44
C LEU A 20 -4.55 -2.64 9.35
N PHE A 21 -3.38 -2.05 9.58
CA PHE A 21 -3.24 -0.81 10.33
C PHE A 21 -2.81 0.33 9.41
N TRP A 22 -3.13 1.55 9.84
CA TRP A 22 -2.75 2.78 9.15
C TRP A 22 -1.51 3.37 9.81
N VAL A 23 -0.56 3.82 8.99
CA VAL A 23 0.64 4.51 9.44
C VAL A 23 0.63 5.91 8.88
N TYR A 24 0.88 6.89 9.75
CA TYR A 24 1.14 8.25 9.29
C TYR A 24 2.57 8.32 8.74
N TYR A 25 2.69 8.37 7.42
CA TYR A 25 3.97 8.23 6.73
C TYR A 25 5.05 9.25 7.16
N PRO A 26 4.75 10.56 7.31
CA PRO A 26 5.78 11.54 7.69
C PRO A 26 6.52 11.21 8.99
N ASP A 27 5.81 10.74 10.01
CA ASP A 27 6.42 10.37 11.30
C ASP A 27 7.18 9.03 11.20
N ALA A 28 6.71 8.12 10.35
CA ALA A 28 7.36 6.82 10.15
C ALA A 28 8.66 6.91 9.34
N ARG A 29 8.92 8.02 8.62
CA ARG A 29 10.10 8.15 7.74
C ARG A 29 11.42 7.94 8.47
N GLU A 30 11.56 8.47 9.68
CA GLU A 30 12.79 8.31 10.46
C GLU A 30 13.09 6.83 10.72
N VAL A 31 12.08 6.06 11.12
CA VAL A 31 12.22 4.62 11.37
C VAL A 31 12.52 3.88 10.06
N LEU A 32 11.79 4.21 8.99
CA LEU A 32 11.89 3.54 7.69
C LEU A 32 13.24 3.80 6.99
N ALA A 33 13.78 5.02 7.12
CA ALA A 33 15.06 5.40 6.55
C ALA A 33 16.25 4.72 7.26
N ASN A 34 16.13 4.49 8.57
CA ASN A 34 17.14 3.78 9.36
C ASN A 34 17.03 2.24 9.26
N SER A 35 15.95 1.73 8.67
CA SER A 35 15.73 0.29 8.48
C SER A 35 16.13 -0.15 7.07
N ILE A 36 17.01 -1.15 6.98
CA ILE A 36 17.48 -1.71 5.70
C ILE A 36 16.53 -2.83 5.25
N ALA A 37 16.10 -2.74 3.99
CA ALA A 37 15.30 -3.77 3.35
C ALA A 37 16.21 -4.88 2.80
N PHE A 38 15.91 -6.13 3.20
CA PHE A 38 16.69 -7.28 2.77
C PHE A 38 16.50 -7.57 1.27
N ASN A 39 17.61 -7.61 0.52
CA ASN A 39 17.62 -7.99 -0.89
C ASN A 39 18.36 -9.32 -1.10
N SER A 40 17.59 -10.39 -1.36
CA SER A 40 18.16 -11.73 -1.59
C SER A 40 19.01 -11.84 -2.86
N LYS A 41 18.88 -10.90 -3.80
CA LYS A 41 19.62 -10.88 -5.07
C LYS A 41 20.92 -10.07 -4.99
N ASN A 42 21.05 -9.17 -4.02
CA ASN A 42 22.23 -8.35 -3.82
C ASN A 42 22.42 -8.01 -2.34
N LEU A 43 23.26 -8.79 -1.66
CA LEU A 43 23.59 -8.63 -0.24
C LEU A 43 24.53 -7.44 0.04
N SER A 44 25.10 -6.81 -0.99
CA SER A 44 26.04 -5.70 -0.85
C SER A 44 25.41 -4.33 -1.06
N SER A 45 24.13 -4.28 -1.43
CA SER A 45 23.40 -3.02 -1.62
C SER A 45 22.44 -2.82 -0.46
N ASP A 46 22.79 -1.90 0.43
CA ASP A 46 21.90 -1.42 1.48
C ASP A 46 20.91 -0.44 0.86
N ILE A 47 19.63 -0.83 0.80
CA ILE A 47 18.52 0.05 0.41
C ILE A 47 17.58 0.16 1.59
N SER A 48 17.23 1.39 2.00
CA SER A 48 16.31 1.58 3.11
C SER A 48 14.87 1.33 2.68
N PHE A 49 13.97 1.09 3.63
CA PHE A 49 12.54 1.03 3.32
C PHE A 49 12.00 2.38 2.82
N ASP A 50 12.53 3.51 3.31
CA ASP A 50 12.19 4.84 2.79
C ASP A 50 12.58 4.97 1.31
N ASP A 51 13.76 4.49 0.91
CA ASP A 51 14.19 4.51 -0.50
C ASP A 51 13.26 3.68 -1.39
N LEU A 52 12.82 2.50 -0.92
CA LEU A 52 11.89 1.65 -1.68
C LEU A 52 10.54 2.32 -1.88
N LEU A 53 10.01 2.96 -0.83
CA LEU A 53 8.72 3.63 -0.86
C LEU A 53 8.77 4.87 -1.75
N ASN A 54 9.79 5.71 -1.58
CA ASN A 54 9.97 6.90 -2.40
C ASN A 54 10.24 6.54 -3.86
N ALA A 55 11.10 5.54 -4.15
CA ALA A 55 11.35 5.07 -5.51
C ALA A 55 10.21 4.24 -6.12
N ARG A 56 9.11 4.05 -5.38
CA ARG A 56 7.94 3.26 -5.77
C ARG A 56 8.27 1.84 -6.23
N ARG A 57 9.26 1.21 -5.59
CA ARG A 57 9.73 -0.15 -5.91
C ARG A 57 8.92 -1.22 -5.17
N PHE A 58 7.59 -1.15 -5.28
CA PHE A 58 6.68 -2.08 -4.62
C PHE A 58 5.35 -2.20 -5.37
N SER A 59 4.63 -3.31 -5.14
CA SER A 59 3.26 -3.49 -5.63
C SER A 59 2.27 -3.03 -4.55
N THR A 60 1.20 -2.36 -4.97
CA THR A 60 0.18 -1.84 -4.06
C THR A 60 -1.23 -2.17 -4.53
N VAL A 61 -2.15 -2.15 -3.58
CA VAL A 61 -3.59 -2.12 -3.84
C VAL A 61 -4.15 -0.90 -3.11
N ILE A 62 -4.89 -0.07 -3.83
CA ILE A 62 -5.56 1.09 -3.26
C ILE A 62 -6.80 0.59 -2.52
N TYR A 63 -6.78 0.73 -1.18
CA TYR A 63 -7.91 0.31 -0.35
C TYR A 63 -8.97 1.40 -0.21
N LYS A 64 -8.53 2.65 -0.05
CA LYS A 64 -9.37 3.85 0.05
C LYS A 64 -8.64 5.02 -0.60
N SER A 65 -9.40 5.89 -1.25
CA SER A 65 -8.94 7.18 -1.76
C SER A 65 -9.88 8.25 -1.20
N ASP A 66 -9.33 9.39 -0.79
CA ASP A 66 -10.11 10.57 -0.43
C ASP A 66 -10.24 11.46 -1.66
N ASN A 67 -11.46 11.91 -1.95
CA ASN A 67 -11.78 12.83 -3.04
C ASN A 67 -12.22 14.22 -2.55
N GLY A 68 -12.15 14.48 -1.23
CA GLY A 68 -12.51 15.76 -0.62
C GLY A 68 -14.02 16.05 -0.60
N LEU A 69 -14.87 15.17 -1.13
CA LEU A 69 -16.33 15.33 -1.20
C LEU A 69 -17.10 14.45 -0.19
N GLY A 70 -16.40 13.60 0.57
CA GLY A 70 -16.95 12.88 1.71
C GLY A 70 -16.59 11.40 1.78
N ASN A 71 -17.25 10.69 2.69
CA ASN A 71 -16.88 9.36 3.19
C ASN A 71 -17.47 8.21 2.36
N GLY A 72 -17.93 8.46 1.13
CA GLY A 72 -18.70 7.49 0.36
C GLY A 72 -17.84 6.37 -0.22
N VAL A 73 -18.27 5.12 -0.09
CA VAL A 73 -17.69 4.03 -0.90
C VAL A 73 -18.39 3.98 -2.27
N ILE A 74 -17.72 3.44 -3.30
CA ILE A 74 -18.27 3.35 -4.67
C ILE A 74 -19.67 2.73 -4.69
N LYS A 75 -19.87 1.69 -3.87
CA LYS A 75 -21.14 0.98 -3.71
C LYS A 75 -22.30 1.86 -3.23
N ASP A 76 -22.01 2.95 -2.50
CA ASP A 76 -23.05 3.81 -1.92
C ASP A 76 -23.66 4.75 -2.97
N TYR A 77 -22.89 5.17 -3.99
CA TYR A 77 -23.37 6.05 -5.06
C TYR A 77 -23.61 5.35 -6.40
N ILE A 78 -23.09 4.13 -6.60
CA ILE A 78 -23.41 3.23 -7.72
C ILE A 78 -24.08 1.95 -7.18
N PRO A 79 -25.38 1.98 -6.86
CA PRO A 79 -26.04 0.83 -6.25
C PRO A 79 -26.41 -0.25 -7.29
N LYS A 80 -26.12 -1.51 -6.96
CA LYS A 80 -26.58 -2.73 -7.68
C LYS A 80 -26.04 -2.93 -9.10
N ASP A 81 -24.96 -2.25 -9.48
CA ASP A 81 -24.22 -2.53 -10.71
C ASP A 81 -22.75 -2.85 -10.37
N ALA A 82 -22.31 -4.07 -10.65
CA ALA A 82 -20.95 -4.51 -10.35
C ALA A 82 -19.95 -4.06 -11.42
N ASP A 83 -20.40 -3.94 -12.67
CA ASP A 83 -19.56 -3.57 -13.80
C ASP A 83 -19.23 -2.07 -13.73
N GLU A 84 -20.24 -1.24 -13.44
CA GLU A 84 -20.07 0.21 -13.28
C GLU A 84 -19.23 0.56 -12.03
N GLN A 85 -19.35 -0.22 -10.95
CA GLN A 85 -18.47 -0.09 -9.77
C GLN A 85 -17.00 -0.40 -10.10
N LEU A 86 -16.76 -1.41 -10.94
CA LEU A 86 -15.40 -1.77 -11.35
C LEU A 86 -14.80 -0.72 -12.27
N GLU A 87 -15.57 -0.21 -13.24
CA GLU A 87 -15.14 0.86 -14.13
C GLU A 87 -14.77 2.13 -13.34
N GLU A 88 -15.57 2.51 -12.36
CA GLU A 88 -15.30 3.65 -11.49
C GLU A 88 -14.04 3.43 -10.63
N SER A 89 -13.82 2.22 -10.13
CA SER A 89 -12.59 1.86 -9.41
C SER A 89 -11.35 2.00 -10.30
N GLU A 90 -11.42 1.55 -11.55
CA GLU A 90 -10.32 1.71 -12.51
C GLU A 90 -10.12 3.18 -12.90
N ARG A 91 -11.18 3.97 -13.01
CA ARG A 91 -11.09 5.42 -13.25
C ARG A 91 -10.35 6.14 -12.12
N ILE A 92 -10.70 5.87 -10.86
CA ILE A 92 -10.03 6.45 -9.67
C ILE A 92 -8.55 6.05 -9.65
N LYS A 93 -8.25 4.78 -9.91
CA LYS A 93 -6.88 4.27 -9.98
C LYS A 93 -6.07 4.95 -11.09
N ALA A 94 -6.65 5.13 -12.27
CA ALA A 94 -6.00 5.85 -13.38
C ALA A 94 -5.71 7.32 -13.01
N GLN A 95 -6.65 8.00 -12.34
CA GLN A 95 -6.46 9.37 -11.86
C GLN A 95 -5.29 9.48 -10.87
N ILE A 96 -5.19 8.56 -9.91
CA ILE A 96 -4.08 8.53 -8.93
C ILE A 96 -2.74 8.28 -9.65
N LEU A 97 -2.70 7.33 -10.59
CA LEU A 97 -1.50 7.06 -11.38
C LEU A 97 -1.04 8.29 -12.17
N GLN A 98 -1.98 9.05 -12.74
CA GLN A 98 -1.68 10.29 -13.44
C GLN A 98 -1.11 11.34 -12.49
N MET A 99 -1.75 11.57 -11.35
CA MET A 99 -1.25 12.52 -10.34
C MET A 99 0.17 12.17 -9.88
N GLU A 100 0.45 10.89 -9.65
CA GLU A 100 1.79 10.46 -9.31
C GLU A 100 2.76 10.73 -10.46
N ASN A 101 2.41 10.36 -11.70
CA ASN A 101 3.27 10.61 -12.87
C ASN A 101 3.61 12.10 -13.03
N ASP A 102 2.63 12.99 -12.81
CA ASP A 102 2.82 14.44 -12.86
C ASP A 102 3.80 14.92 -11.77
N MET A 103 3.78 14.32 -10.57
CA MET A 103 4.76 14.61 -9.51
C MET A 103 6.18 14.10 -9.83
N TRP A 104 6.30 13.08 -10.69
CA TRP A 104 7.59 12.52 -11.11
C TRP A 104 8.25 13.28 -12.27
N ASN A 105 7.49 14.00 -13.09
CA ASN A 105 7.97 14.68 -14.30
C ASN A 105 8.48 16.13 -14.07
N TYR A 106 8.94 16.46 -12.87
CA TYR A 106 9.46 17.80 -12.53
C TYR A 106 10.99 17.87 -12.57
#